data_AF-A0A9D9IN27-F1
#
_entry.id   AF-A0A9D9IN27-F1
#
_cell.length_a   1.000
_cell.length_b   1.000
_cell.length_c   1.000
_cell.angle_alpha   90.00
_cell.angle_beta   90.00
_cell.angle_gamma   90.00
#
_symmetry.space_group_name_H-M   'P 1'
#
loop_
_entity.id
_entity.type
_entity.pdbx_description
1 polymer ?
#
loop_
_entity_poly.entity_id
_entity_poly.type
_entity_poly.pdbx_seq_one_letter_code
_entity_poly.pdbx_strand_id
1 'polypeptide(L)'
;MEEIKPAAEESPAVEAAEARVEAAAEEPQNVALNASVDPDKFDWDSFENDAEVYGGDKSKIAEEYDKTLSKVVENEVVEGVVTAISKREVIVNIGYKSEGVIMAPEFRYNPDLKVGDKVEVYVETAEDRKGQLILSHKKARALRSWDMVNEAYNNNEIVKGYV
;
A
#
# COMPACT_ATOMS: atom_id res chain seq x y z
N MET A 1 48.60 28.25 -23.00
CA MET A 1 49.45 27.34 -22.21
C MET A 1 49.36 27.84 -20.77
N GLU A 2 48.37 27.36 -20.03
CA GLU A 2 48.33 26.09 -19.25
C GLU A 2 48.45 26.53 -17.79
N GLU A 3 47.31 26.69 -17.09
CA GLU A 3 46.80 25.78 -16.04
C GLU A 3 47.82 25.60 -14.90
N ILE A 4 47.51 25.66 -13.59
CA ILE A 4 46.42 25.03 -12.83
C ILE A 4 46.27 25.78 -11.47
N LYS A 5 45.04 26.03 -11.01
CA LYS A 5 44.60 26.42 -9.64
C LYS A 5 44.54 25.17 -8.73
N PRO A 6 44.67 25.20 -7.37
CA PRO A 6 43.65 25.75 -6.42
C PRO A 6 44.24 26.35 -5.11
N ALA A 7 43.65 27.36 -4.45
CA ALA A 7 42.47 27.41 -3.56
C ALA A 7 42.55 26.54 -2.28
N ALA A 8 42.77 27.16 -1.11
CA ALA A 8 42.02 26.97 0.14
C ALA A 8 42.69 27.75 1.31
N GLU A 9 41.87 28.53 2.00
CA GLU A 9 42.19 29.52 3.05
C GLU A 9 42.12 28.89 4.45
N GLU A 10 42.99 29.37 5.34
CA GLU A 10 43.03 29.28 6.81
C GLU A 10 41.63 29.29 7.47
N SER A 11 41.33 28.64 8.61
CA SER A 11 41.99 28.69 9.93
C SER A 11 41.17 27.81 10.94
N PRO A 12 41.58 27.64 12.21
CA PRO A 12 41.63 26.35 12.89
C PRO A 12 40.47 26.05 13.85
N ALA A 13 40.61 24.90 14.49
CA ALA A 13 39.70 24.22 15.37
C ALA A 13 39.69 24.73 16.83
N VAL A 14 38.59 24.36 17.51
CA VAL A 14 38.40 24.06 18.96
C VAL A 14 38.48 25.17 20.01
N GLU A 15 37.31 25.62 20.50
CA GLU A 15 37.11 25.89 21.94
C GLU A 15 35.64 25.74 22.37
N ALA A 16 35.41 24.79 23.27
CA ALA A 16 34.41 24.71 24.32
C ALA A 16 32.98 25.25 24.07
N ALA A 17 32.10 24.32 23.67
CA ALA A 17 30.67 24.40 23.92
C ALA A 17 30.37 24.08 25.40
N GLU A 18 30.01 25.10 26.19
CA GLU A 18 29.25 24.96 27.43
C GLU A 18 27.93 25.74 27.30
N ALA A 19 26.91 25.08 26.78
CA ALA A 19 25.51 25.46 26.97
C ALA A 19 24.76 24.17 27.31
N ARG A 20 24.74 23.89 28.61
CA ARG A 20 24.15 22.71 29.24
C ARG A 20 22.69 23.04 29.59
N VAL A 21 21.82 22.08 29.27
CA VAL A 21 20.44 21.85 29.75
C VAL A 21 19.36 22.76 29.17
N GLU A 22 18.65 22.26 28.16
CA GLU A 22 17.17 22.17 28.12
C GLU A 22 16.75 21.44 26.83
N ALA A 23 16.97 20.13 26.84
CA ALA A 23 16.31 19.20 25.93
C ALA A 23 15.53 18.23 26.82
N ALA A 24 14.24 18.52 27.00
CA ALA A 24 13.27 17.57 27.52
C ALA A 24 13.12 16.45 26.47
N ALA A 25 14.01 15.48 26.57
CA ALA A 25 13.80 14.15 26.02
C ALA A 25 12.84 13.45 26.98
N GLU A 26 11.57 13.34 26.59
CA GLU A 26 10.67 12.40 27.23
C GLU A 26 11.22 10.99 26.96
N GLU A 27 11.60 10.31 28.04
CA GLU A 27 12.16 8.97 28.02
C GLU A 27 11.12 7.99 27.41
N PRO A 28 11.51 7.07 26.51
CA PRO A 28 10.61 6.01 26.11
C PRO A 28 10.30 5.18 27.35
N GLN A 29 9.06 5.25 27.82
CA GLN A 29 8.57 4.43 28.92
C GLN A 29 8.78 2.96 28.53
N ASN A 30 9.78 2.35 29.16
CA ASN A 30 10.06 0.93 29.06
C ASN A 30 8.92 0.19 29.74
N VAL A 31 7.89 -0.13 28.96
CA VAL A 31 6.87 -1.10 29.36
C VAL A 31 7.58 -2.45 29.47
N ALA A 32 7.95 -2.80 30.71
CA ALA A 32 8.55 -4.09 31.00
C ALA A 32 7.66 -5.17 30.39
N LEU A 33 8.20 -5.89 29.41
CA LEU A 33 7.57 -7.08 28.87
C LEU A 33 7.18 -7.97 30.06
N ASN A 34 5.89 -8.25 30.18
CA ASN A 34 5.19 -9.11 31.13
C ASN A 34 5.85 -10.49 31.43
N ALA A 35 6.92 -10.85 30.73
CA ALA A 35 7.76 -12.02 31.00
C ALA A 35 8.59 -11.95 32.30
N SER A 36 8.58 -10.82 33.03
CA SER A 36 9.39 -10.63 34.25
C SER A 36 8.59 -10.59 35.57
N VAL A 37 7.29 -10.90 35.55
CA VAL A 37 6.44 -10.91 36.75
C VAL A 37 6.32 -12.32 37.30
N ASP A 38 6.55 -12.52 38.61
CA ASP A 38 6.34 -13.81 39.27
C ASP A 38 4.89 -14.29 39.04
N PRO A 39 4.64 -15.58 38.72
CA PRO A 39 3.30 -16.10 38.42
C PRO A 39 2.25 -15.82 39.51
N ASP A 40 2.68 -15.78 40.78
CA ASP A 40 1.82 -15.57 41.94
C ASP A 40 1.40 -14.10 42.13
N LYS A 41 2.04 -13.16 41.42
CA LYS A 41 1.72 -11.72 41.44
C LYS A 41 1.10 -11.24 40.13
N PHE A 42 0.84 -12.15 39.20
CA PHE A 42 0.18 -11.83 37.95
C PHE A 42 -1.32 -11.60 38.20
N ASP A 43 -1.76 -10.37 37.99
CA ASP A 43 -3.15 -9.99 38.15
C ASP A 43 -3.94 -10.31 36.87
N TRP A 44 -4.65 -11.44 36.92
CA TRP A 44 -5.51 -11.89 35.82
C TRP A 44 -6.72 -10.96 35.58
N ASP A 45 -7.26 -10.34 36.63
CA ASP A 45 -8.45 -9.48 36.55
C ASP A 45 -8.10 -8.14 35.87
N SER A 46 -6.90 -7.61 36.18
CA SER A 46 -6.34 -6.48 35.46
C SER A 46 -6.05 -6.83 34.00
N PHE A 47 -5.40 -7.96 33.70
CA PHE A 47 -5.07 -8.33 32.30
C PHE A 47 -6.31 -8.53 31.39
N GLU A 48 -7.42 -9.05 31.92
CA GLU A 48 -8.64 -9.23 31.13
C GLU A 48 -9.39 -7.91 30.86
N ASN A 49 -9.30 -6.95 31.79
CA ASN A 49 -10.06 -5.70 31.73
C ASN A 49 -9.24 -4.50 31.22
N ASP A 50 -7.91 -4.60 31.24
CA ASP A 50 -7.04 -3.47 31.01
C ASP A 50 -6.63 -3.32 29.54
N ALA A 51 -7.03 -2.19 28.97
CA ALA A 51 -6.70 -1.75 27.62
C ALA A 51 -5.25 -1.23 27.49
N GLU A 52 -4.48 -1.13 28.58
CA GLU A 52 -3.12 -0.57 28.55
C GLU A 52 -2.08 -1.56 27.97
N VAL A 53 -2.32 -2.87 28.01
CA VAL A 53 -1.44 -3.87 27.37
C VAL A 53 -1.34 -3.67 25.85
N TYR A 54 -2.40 -3.12 25.24
CA TYR A 54 -2.46 -2.86 23.80
C TYR A 54 -2.29 -1.37 23.45
N GLY A 55 -2.01 -0.49 24.41
CA GLY A 55 -1.69 0.92 24.16
C GLY A 55 -2.76 1.72 23.41
N GLY A 56 -4.01 1.25 23.37
CA GLY A 56 -5.09 1.86 22.61
C GLY A 56 -6.44 1.17 22.84
N ASP A 57 -7.53 1.93 22.62
CA ASP A 57 -8.89 1.37 22.63
C ASP A 57 -8.94 0.13 21.73
N LYS A 58 -9.29 -1.03 22.30
CA LYS A 58 -9.46 -2.29 21.56
C LYS A 58 -10.33 -2.11 20.30
N SER A 59 -11.29 -1.20 20.35
CA SER A 59 -12.13 -0.81 19.23
C SER A 59 -11.36 -0.12 18.09
N LYS A 60 -10.43 0.79 18.39
CA LYS A 60 -9.59 1.46 17.38
C LYS A 60 -8.65 0.47 16.70
N ILE A 61 -8.09 -0.44 17.49
CA ILE A 61 -7.23 -1.52 17.01
C ILE A 61 -8.05 -2.47 16.13
N ALA A 62 -9.26 -2.84 16.55
CA ALA A 62 -10.18 -3.63 15.72
C ALA A 62 -10.54 -2.93 14.41
N GLU A 63 -10.78 -1.62 14.41
CA GLU A 63 -11.06 -0.83 13.21
C GLU A 63 -9.84 -0.74 12.26
N GLU A 64 -8.62 -0.60 12.80
CA GLU A 64 -7.38 -0.64 12.01
C GLU A 64 -7.10 -2.04 11.43
N TYR A 65 -7.39 -3.09 12.21
CA TYR A 65 -7.33 -4.45 11.71
C TYR A 65 -8.39 -4.69 10.62
N ASP A 66 -9.63 -4.25 10.78
CA ASP A 66 -10.67 -4.42 9.76
C ASP A 66 -10.34 -3.66 8.46
N LYS A 67 -9.71 -2.48 8.57
CA LYS A 67 -9.23 -1.74 7.38
C LYS A 67 -8.09 -2.47 6.66
N THR A 68 -7.17 -3.08 7.40
CA THR A 68 -6.02 -3.80 6.83
C THR A 68 -6.38 -5.22 6.36
N LEU A 69 -7.36 -5.86 7.01
CA LEU A 69 -8.01 -7.11 6.58
C LEU A 69 -9.08 -6.84 5.52
N SER A 70 -8.77 -5.96 4.57
CA SER A 70 -9.55 -5.91 3.34
C SER A 70 -9.37 -7.26 2.63
N LYS A 71 -10.33 -8.16 2.86
CA LYS A 71 -10.52 -9.38 2.06
C LYS A 71 -10.52 -8.93 0.61
N VAL A 72 -9.84 -9.67 -0.26
CA VAL A 72 -9.99 -9.48 -1.69
C VAL A 72 -11.49 -9.56 -1.99
N VAL A 73 -12.10 -8.41 -2.29
CA VAL A 73 -13.52 -8.34 -2.64
C VAL A 73 -13.59 -8.79 -4.10
N GLU A 74 -14.09 -10.01 -4.30
CA GLU A 74 -14.43 -10.48 -5.63
C GLU A 74 -15.42 -9.50 -6.26
N ASN A 75 -15.26 -9.25 -7.56
CA ASN A 75 -16.11 -8.34 -8.34
C ASN A 75 -15.83 -6.84 -8.14
N GLU A 76 -14.65 -6.47 -7.66
CA GLU A 76 -14.21 -5.08 -7.60
C GLU A 76 -13.24 -4.73 -8.74
N VAL A 77 -13.22 -3.45 -9.14
CA VAL A 77 -12.21 -2.88 -10.04
C VAL A 77 -11.10 -2.23 -9.21
N VAL A 78 -9.88 -2.73 -9.33
CA VAL A 78 -8.70 -2.28 -8.59
C VAL A 78 -7.61 -1.82 -9.56
N GLU A 79 -6.77 -0.88 -9.14
CA GLU A 79 -5.56 -0.53 -9.89
C GLU A 79 -4.43 -1.53 -9.60
N GLY A 80 -3.81 -2.06 -10.66
CA GLY A 80 -2.68 -2.96 -10.57
C GLY A 80 -1.48 -2.47 -11.39
N VAL A 81 -0.28 -2.91 -11.00
CA VAL A 81 0.98 -2.63 -11.70
C VAL A 81 1.42 -3.87 -12.45
N VAL A 82 1.77 -3.73 -13.73
CA VAL A 82 2.27 -4.85 -14.54
C VAL A 82 3.67 -5.23 -14.09
N THR A 83 3.84 -6.44 -13.55
CA THR A 83 5.15 -6.97 -13.11
C THR A 83 5.87 -7.70 -14.25
N ALA A 84 5.13 -8.43 -15.09
CA ALA A 84 5.71 -9.19 -16.19
C ALA A 84 4.73 -9.36 -17.36
N ILE A 85 5.27 -9.38 -18.58
CA ILE A 85 4.50 -9.56 -19.81
C ILE A 85 5.05 -10.78 -20.55
N SER A 86 4.20 -11.79 -20.74
CA SER A 86 4.46 -12.95 -21.60
C SER A 86 3.53 -12.95 -22.82
N LYS A 87 3.83 -13.79 -23.81
CA LYS A 87 3.02 -13.88 -25.05
C LYS A 87 1.59 -14.38 -24.81
N ARG A 88 1.37 -15.14 -23.74
CA ARG A 88 0.08 -15.76 -23.41
C ARG A 88 -0.65 -15.04 -22.28
N GLU A 89 0.11 -14.50 -21.34
CA GLU A 89 -0.37 -14.04 -20.05
C GLU A 89 0.46 -12.86 -19.55
N VAL A 90 -0.19 -11.96 -18.83
CA VAL A 90 0.37 -10.76 -18.22
C VAL A 90 0.16 -10.89 -16.72
N ILE A 91 1.23 -10.69 -15.96
CA ILE A 91 1.23 -10.79 -14.50
C ILE A 91 1.11 -9.37 -13.94
N VAL A 92 0.12 -9.15 -13.09
CA VAL A 92 -0.19 -7.85 -12.49
C VAL A 92 -0.24 -7.99 -10.97
N ASN A 93 0.44 -7.07 -10.28
CA ASN A 93 0.38 -6.94 -8.84
C ASN A 93 -0.65 -5.86 -8.46
N ILE A 94 -1.67 -6.25 -7.69
CA ILE A 94 -2.76 -5.39 -7.23
C ILE A 94 -2.62 -4.98 -5.75
N GLY A 95 -1.44 -5.17 -5.15
CA GLY A 95 -1.20 -4.84 -3.74
C GLY A 95 -1.75 -5.86 -2.74
N TYR A 96 -2.20 -7.03 -3.22
CA TYR A 96 -2.69 -8.12 -2.39
C TYR A 96 -1.64 -9.24 -2.25
N LYS A 97 -1.96 -10.27 -1.46
CA LYS A 97 -1.04 -11.38 -1.12
C LYS A 97 -0.54 -12.17 -2.34
N SER A 98 -1.34 -12.24 -3.39
CA SER A 98 -1.04 -12.98 -4.61
C SER A 98 -0.96 -12.06 -5.82
N GLU A 99 -0.19 -12.46 -6.83
CA GLU A 99 -0.20 -11.82 -8.14
C GLU A 99 -1.38 -12.34 -8.97
N GLY A 100 -1.91 -11.46 -9.82
CA GLY A 100 -3.00 -11.78 -10.74
C GLY A 100 -2.51 -12.06 -12.15
N VAL A 101 -3.21 -12.97 -12.82
CA VAL A 101 -2.92 -13.36 -14.20
C VAL A 101 -4.04 -12.87 -15.11
N ILE A 102 -3.66 -12.17 -16.19
CA ILE A 102 -4.55 -11.69 -17.24
C ILE A 102 -4.12 -12.30 -18.56
N MET A 103 -5.06 -12.76 -19.37
CA MET A 103 -4.73 -13.29 -20.69
C MET A 103 -4.28 -12.17 -21.64
N ALA A 104 -3.20 -12.38 -22.40
CA ALA A 104 -2.66 -11.39 -23.34
C ALA A 104 -3.67 -10.82 -24.38
N PRO A 105 -4.67 -11.58 -24.87
CA PRO A 105 -5.69 -11.05 -25.78
C PRO A 105 -6.52 -9.88 -25.20
N GLU A 106 -6.61 -9.75 -23.87
CA GLU A 106 -7.33 -8.66 -23.22
C GLU A 106 -6.68 -7.29 -23.48
N PHE A 107 -5.36 -7.28 -23.74
CA PHE A 107 -4.57 -6.06 -24.00
C PHE A 107 -4.38 -5.76 -25.49
N ARG A 108 -5.11 -6.44 -26.40
CA ARG A 108 -4.96 -6.30 -27.86
C ARG A 108 -5.10 -4.86 -28.36
N TYR A 109 -5.88 -4.04 -27.65
CA TYR A 109 -6.17 -2.65 -27.99
C TYR A 109 -5.11 -1.66 -27.51
N ASN A 110 -4.23 -2.07 -26.59
CA ASN A 110 -3.16 -1.24 -26.06
C ASN A 110 -1.81 -1.94 -26.28
N PRO A 111 -1.26 -1.91 -27.50
CA PRO A 111 -0.04 -2.63 -27.86
C PRO A 111 1.22 -2.07 -27.19
N ASP A 112 1.14 -0.90 -26.57
CA ASP A 112 2.27 -0.21 -25.93
C ASP A 112 2.45 -0.56 -24.44
N LEU A 113 1.76 -1.60 -23.94
CA LEU A 113 1.86 -2.01 -22.54
C LEU A 113 3.30 -2.39 -22.17
N LYS A 114 3.85 -1.72 -21.15
CA LYS A 114 5.17 -1.99 -20.59
C LYS A 114 5.07 -2.53 -19.18
N VAL A 115 6.14 -3.21 -18.77
CA VAL A 115 6.34 -3.58 -17.36
C VAL A 115 6.48 -2.29 -16.54
N GLY A 116 5.70 -2.18 -15.46
CA GLY A 116 5.62 -1.00 -14.60
C GLY A 116 4.41 -0.11 -14.87
N ASP A 117 3.64 -0.35 -15.94
CA ASP A 117 2.43 0.43 -16.21
C ASP A 117 1.32 0.11 -15.21
N LYS A 118 0.55 1.14 -14.86
CA LYS A 118 -0.67 1.01 -14.05
C LYS A 118 -1.85 0.70 -14.95
N VAL A 119 -2.61 -0.34 -14.59
CA VAL A 119 -3.78 -0.80 -15.32
C VAL A 119 -4.93 -1.07 -14.35
N GLU A 120 -6.13 -0.67 -14.74
CA GLU A 120 -7.34 -0.99 -13.98
C GLU A 120 -7.81 -2.41 -14.32
N VAL A 121 -8.03 -3.24 -13.31
CA VAL A 121 -8.29 -4.67 -13.46
C VAL A 121 -9.46 -5.08 -12.60
N TYR A 122 -10.31 -5.96 -13.13
CA TYR A 122 -11.47 -6.50 -12.43
C TYR A 122 -11.14 -7.86 -11.85
N VAL A 123 -11.43 -8.08 -10.58
CA VAL A 123 -11.20 -9.35 -9.89
C VAL A 123 -12.35 -10.32 -10.19
N GLU A 124 -12.09 -11.35 -11.01
CA GLU A 124 -13.10 -12.38 -11.32
C GLU A 124 -13.17 -13.48 -10.25
N THR A 125 -12.02 -13.88 -9.73
CA THR A 125 -11.92 -14.93 -8.72
C THR A 125 -10.75 -14.61 -7.80
N ALA A 126 -11.02 -14.54 -6.50
CA ALA A 126 -10.01 -14.17 -5.51
C ALA A 126 -8.90 -15.23 -5.37
N GLU A 127 -9.20 -16.50 -5.64
CA GLU A 127 -8.22 -17.57 -5.51
C GLU A 127 -8.60 -18.80 -6.36
N ASP A 128 -7.79 -19.12 -7.38
CA ASP A 128 -7.82 -20.46 -8.00
C ASP A 128 -7.15 -21.49 -7.07
N ARG A 129 -7.31 -22.79 -7.34
CA ARG A 129 -6.74 -23.91 -6.57
C ARG A 129 -5.21 -23.86 -6.37
N LYS A 130 -4.53 -22.94 -7.08
CA LYS A 130 -3.08 -22.68 -7.02
C LYS A 130 -2.72 -21.37 -6.31
N GLY A 131 -3.69 -20.64 -5.74
CA GLY A 131 -3.44 -19.36 -5.07
C GLY A 131 -3.27 -18.17 -6.01
N GLN A 132 -3.67 -18.30 -7.28
CA GLN A 132 -3.57 -17.24 -8.29
C GLN A 132 -4.89 -16.47 -8.39
N LEU A 133 -4.80 -15.15 -8.59
CA LEU A 133 -5.95 -14.29 -8.85
C LEU A 133 -6.24 -14.29 -10.35
N ILE A 134 -7.50 -14.52 -10.73
CA ILE A 134 -7.93 -14.38 -12.12
C ILE A 134 -8.49 -12.98 -12.30
N LEU A 135 -7.88 -12.22 -13.20
CA LEU A 135 -8.22 -10.82 -13.45
C LEU A 135 -8.66 -10.60 -14.90
N SER A 136 -9.59 -9.69 -15.12
CA SER A 136 -9.99 -9.25 -16.47
C SER A 136 -9.88 -7.73 -16.62
N HIS A 137 -9.19 -7.32 -17.68
CA HIS A 137 -9.07 -5.90 -18.02
C HIS A 137 -10.26 -5.42 -18.87
N LYS A 138 -10.80 -6.27 -19.75
CA LYS A 138 -11.98 -5.93 -20.57
C LYS A 138 -13.21 -5.64 -19.72
N LYS A 139 -13.45 -6.43 -18.66
CA LYS A 139 -14.56 -6.20 -17.73
C LYS A 139 -14.38 -4.90 -16.96
N ALA A 140 -13.16 -4.61 -16.48
CA ALA A 140 -12.86 -3.33 -15.82
C ALA A 140 -13.19 -2.13 -16.73
N ARG A 141 -12.75 -2.16 -17.99
CA ARG A 141 -13.03 -1.09 -18.95
C ARG A 141 -14.52 -0.95 -19.26
N ALA A 142 -15.25 -2.07 -19.36
CA ALA A 142 -16.69 -2.04 -19.60
C ALA A 142 -17.44 -1.39 -18.42
N LEU A 143 -17.08 -1.74 -17.18
CA LEU A 143 -17.65 -1.12 -15.98
C LEU A 143 -17.33 0.38 -15.91
N ARG A 144 -16.07 0.76 -16.12
CA ARG A 144 -15.69 2.18 -16.16
C ARG A 144 -16.40 2.97 -17.26
N SER A 145 -16.58 2.36 -18.42
CA SER A 145 -17.34 3.00 -19.50
C SER A 145 -18.82 3.19 -19.12
N TRP A 146 -19.39 2.25 -18.36
CA TRP A 146 -20.73 2.38 -17.80
C TRP A 146 -20.82 3.48 -16.75
N ASP A 147 -19.84 3.57 -15.85
CA ASP A 147 -19.77 4.63 -14.85
C ASP A 147 -19.68 6.01 -15.51
N MET A 148 -18.84 6.15 -16.54
CA MET A 148 -18.73 7.38 -17.33
C MET A 148 -20.05 7.76 -18.02
N VAL A 149 -20.79 6.78 -18.55
CA VAL A 149 -22.10 7.03 -19.18
C VAL A 149 -23.12 7.48 -18.13
N ASN A 150 -23.12 6.87 -16.95
CA ASN A 150 -24.02 7.25 -15.87
C ASN A 150 -23.70 8.66 -15.34
N GLU A 151 -22.41 8.99 -15.21
CA GLU A 151 -21.96 10.32 -14.83
C GLU A 151 -22.35 11.37 -15.88
N ALA A 152 -22.13 11.09 -17.17
CA ALA A 152 -22.55 11.96 -18.26
C ALA A 152 -24.08 12.15 -18.30
N TYR A 153 -24.86 11.11 -17.99
CA TYR A 153 -26.31 11.20 -17.87
C TYR A 153 -26.73 12.14 -16.73
N ASN A 154 -26.11 11.99 -15.55
CA ASN A 154 -26.37 12.84 -14.38
C ASN A 154 -25.96 14.30 -14.60
N ASN A 155 -24.86 14.52 -15.34
CA ASN A 155 -24.33 15.84 -15.65
C ASN A 155 -24.94 16.47 -16.93
N ASN A 156 -25.87 15.79 -17.59
CA ASN A 156 -26.44 16.17 -18.89
C ASN A 156 -25.37 16.48 -19.97
N GLU A 157 -24.24 15.77 -19.95
CA GLU A 157 -23.15 15.96 -20.89
C GLU A 157 -23.40 15.22 -22.21
N ILE A 158 -23.09 15.86 -23.33
CA ILE A 158 -23.28 15.30 -24.67
C ILE A 158 -22.10 14.40 -25.03
N VAL A 159 -22.31 13.08 -24.99
CA VAL A 159 -21.31 12.08 -25.41
C VAL A 159 -21.32 11.92 -26.93
N LYS A 160 -20.14 12.02 -27.58
CA LYS A 160 -19.99 11.82 -29.03
C LYS A 160 -19.80 10.32 -29.34
N GLY A 161 -20.75 9.72 -30.06
CA GLY A 161 -20.64 8.37 -30.60
C GLY A 161 -20.08 8.36 -32.02
N TYR A 162 -19.24 7.37 -32.34
CA TYR A 162 -18.85 7.06 -33.72
C TYR A 162 -19.69 5.87 -34.21
N VAL A 163 -20.25 6.00 -35.43
CA VAL A 163 -20.99 4.95 -36.17
C VAL A 163 -20.07 4.22 -37.12
#